data_AF-A0A1D3L5E8-F1
#
_entry.id   AF-A0A1D3L5E8-F1
#
_cell.length_a   1.000
_cell.length_b   1.000
_cell.length_c   1.000
_cell.angle_alpha   90.00
_cell.angle_beta   90.00
_cell.angle_gamma   90.00
#
_symmetry.space_group_name_H-M   'P 1'
#
loop_
_entity.id
_entity.type
_entity.pdbx_description
1 polymer ?
#
loop_
_entity_poly.entity_id
_entity_poly.type
_entity_poly.pdbx_seq_one_letter_code
_entity_poly.pdbx_strand_id
1 'polypeptide(L)'
;MDSEELESKIEERQHTKEINASYVISFGAYFLGLYFFSKGYLVGALGCIPSPICGVYLLTRNERQTKLYGLLLMFFSAMWVISYMVYMPK
;
A
#
# COMPACT_ATOMS: atom_id res chain seq x y z
N MET A 1 36.47 1.22 0.26
CA MET A 1 35.05 1.31 -0.10
C MET A 1 34.76 2.79 -0.19
N ASP A 2 34.52 3.28 -1.41
CA ASP A 2 34.43 4.72 -1.67
C ASP A 2 33.16 5.31 -1.04
N SER A 3 33.25 6.54 -0.57
CA SER A 3 32.16 7.27 0.10
C SER A 3 30.88 7.28 -0.73
N GLU A 4 31.00 7.39 -2.05
CA GLU A 4 29.88 7.39 -3.01
C GLU A 4 29.18 6.01 -3.10
N GLU A 5 29.92 4.92 -2.95
CA GLU A 5 29.37 3.56 -2.96
C GLU A 5 28.61 3.24 -1.65
N LEU A 6 28.99 3.90 -0.55
CA LEU A 6 28.29 3.79 0.73
C LEU A 6 26.99 4.62 0.73
N GLU A 7 27.01 5.84 0.17
CA GLU A 7 25.84 6.72 0.09
C GLU A 7 24.72 6.12 -0.77
N SER A 8 25.06 5.61 -1.96
CA SER A 8 24.10 4.94 -2.84
C SER A 8 23.43 3.72 -2.19
N LYS A 9 24.19 2.88 -1.46
CA LYS A 9 23.64 1.73 -0.72
C LYS A 9 22.73 2.14 0.44
N ILE A 10 22.95 3.32 1.04
CA ILE A 10 22.10 3.83 2.12
C ILE A 10 20.77 4.34 1.53
N GLU A 11 20.80 5.07 0.42
CA GLU A 11 19.59 5.53 -0.28
C GLU A 11 18.74 4.35 -0.77
N GLU A 12 19.35 3.34 -1.38
CA GLU A 12 18.63 2.14 -1.85
C GLU A 12 17.94 1.38 -0.70
N ARG A 13 18.62 1.28 0.46
CA ARG A 13 18.03 0.68 1.66
C ARG A 13 16.87 1.51 2.22
N GLN A 14 16.94 2.83 2.16
CA GLN A 14 15.85 3.71 2.60
C GLN A 14 14.64 3.55 1.70
N HIS A 15 14.82 3.55 0.38
CA HIS A 15 13.73 3.31 -0.59
C HIS A 15 13.05 1.96 -0.37
N THR A 16 13.84 0.90 -0.16
CA THR A 16 13.30 -0.44 0.13
C THR A 16 12.49 -0.46 1.44
N LYS A 17 12.95 0.25 2.48
CA LYS A 17 12.21 0.37 3.74
C LYS A 17 10.89 1.11 3.57
N GLU A 18 10.86 2.20 2.80
CA GLU A 18 9.63 2.96 2.53
C GLU A 18 8.58 2.13 1.79
N ILE A 19 9.00 1.37 0.78
CA ILE A 19 8.12 0.45 0.04
C ILE A 19 7.56 -0.60 0.99
N ASN A 20 8.43 -1.26 1.77
CA ASN A 20 7.99 -2.29 2.72
C ASN A 20 7.04 -1.72 3.78
N ALA A 21 7.32 -0.55 4.34
CA ALA A 21 6.44 0.11 5.30
C ALA A 21 5.06 0.41 4.68
N SER A 22 5.04 0.92 3.45
CA SER A 22 3.81 1.21 2.70
C SER A 22 2.94 -0.04 2.53
N TYR A 23 3.57 -1.16 2.19
CA TYR A 23 2.88 -2.44 2.09
C TYR A 23 2.38 -2.95 3.44
N VAL A 24 3.20 -2.91 4.48
CA VAL A 24 2.80 -3.36 5.83
C VAL A 24 1.62 -2.56 6.35
N ILE A 25 1.62 -1.23 6.19
CA ILE A 25 0.49 -0.38 6.58
C ILE A 25 -0.76 -0.73 5.77
N SER A 26 -0.63 -0.88 4.46
CA SER A 26 -1.76 -1.19 3.57
C SER A 26 -2.37 -2.57 3.85
N PHE A 27 -1.54 -3.60 4.02
CA PHE A 27 -2.01 -4.94 4.38
C PHE A 27 -2.57 -5.00 5.79
N GLY A 28 -1.93 -4.32 6.76
CA GLY A 28 -2.44 -4.24 8.12
C GLY A 28 -3.83 -3.61 8.18
N ALA A 29 -4.01 -2.49 7.48
CA ALA A 29 -5.31 -1.81 7.36
C ALA A 29 -6.35 -2.68 6.65
N TYR A 30 -5.94 -3.42 5.63
CA TYR A 30 -6.79 -4.38 4.94
C TYR A 30 -7.31 -5.46 5.89
N PHE A 31 -6.44 -6.14 6.64
CA PHE A 31 -6.85 -7.21 7.56
C PHE A 31 -7.74 -6.67 8.68
N LEU A 32 -7.41 -5.49 9.20
CA LEU A 32 -8.24 -4.81 10.19
C LEU A 32 -9.61 -4.44 9.62
N GLY A 33 -9.65 -3.91 8.40
CA GLY A 33 -10.87 -3.58 7.68
C GLY A 33 -11.74 -4.81 7.40
N LEU A 34 -11.13 -5.91 6.93
CA LEU A 34 -11.78 -7.20 6.73
C LEU A 34 -12.37 -7.73 8.04
N TYR A 35 -11.62 -7.65 9.15
CA TYR A 35 -12.09 -8.07 10.46
C TYR A 35 -13.34 -7.30 10.88
N PHE A 36 -13.32 -5.97 10.81
CA PHE A 36 -14.49 -5.13 11.13
C PHE A 36 -15.67 -5.43 10.19
N PHE A 37 -15.42 -5.59 8.90
CA PHE A 37 -16.47 -5.92 7.94
C PHE A 37 -17.09 -7.30 8.20
N SER A 38 -16.29 -8.30 8.54
CA SER A 38 -16.78 -9.65 8.90
C SER A 38 -17.67 -9.66 10.15
N LYS A 39 -17.55 -8.63 10.99
CA LYS A 39 -18.41 -8.39 12.16
C LYS A 39 -19.63 -7.51 11.85
N GLY A 40 -19.81 -7.10 10.59
CA GLY A 40 -20.92 -6.25 10.16
C GLY A 40 -20.68 -4.75 10.29
N TYR A 41 -19.48 -4.31 10.68
CA TYR A 41 -19.18 -2.89 10.78
C TYR A 41 -18.76 -2.31 9.44
N LEU A 42 -19.58 -1.39 8.91
CA LEU A 42 -19.33 -0.68 7.65
C LEU A 42 -18.03 0.14 7.66
N VAL A 43 -17.56 0.54 8.85
CA VAL A 43 -16.28 1.24 9.04
C VAL A 43 -15.08 0.43 8.52
N GLY A 44 -15.22 -0.90 8.40
CA GLY A 44 -14.20 -1.77 7.81
C GLY A 44 -13.83 -1.41 6.37
N ALA A 45 -14.74 -0.76 5.63
CA ALA A 45 -14.46 -0.23 4.30
C ALA A 45 -13.30 0.77 4.28
N LEU A 46 -13.10 1.52 5.37
CA LEU A 46 -12.02 2.51 5.49
C LEU A 46 -10.63 1.89 5.48
N GLY A 47 -10.51 0.56 5.71
CA GLY A 47 -9.26 -0.18 5.55
C GLY A 47 -8.68 -0.12 4.14
N CYS A 48 -9.48 0.30 3.14
CA CYS A 48 -9.02 0.52 1.78
C CYS A 48 -8.16 1.78 1.63
N ILE A 49 -8.34 2.80 2.46
CA ILE A 49 -7.82 4.17 2.28
C ILE A 49 -6.29 4.28 2.33
N PRO A 50 -5.56 3.53 3.18
CA PRO A 50 -4.11 3.64 3.22
C PRO A 50 -3.43 3.16 1.94
N SER A 51 -4.02 2.17 1.27
CA SER A 51 -3.45 1.59 0.05
C SER A 51 -3.33 2.58 -1.13
N PRO A 52 -4.34 3.38 -1.50
CA PRO A 52 -4.20 4.39 -2.53
C PRO A 52 -3.37 5.58 -2.09
N ILE A 53 -3.37 5.97 -0.81
CA ILE A 53 -2.48 7.03 -0.30
C ILE A 53 -1.02 6.62 -0.49
N CYS A 54 -0.65 5.42 -0.01
CA CYS A 54 0.67 4.86 -0.20
C CYS A 54 1.00 4.61 -1.68
N GLY A 55 0.03 4.15 -2.46
CA GLY A 55 0.18 3.93 -3.90
C GLY A 55 0.54 5.22 -4.65
N VAL A 56 -0.21 6.30 -4.41
CA VAL A 56 0.09 7.63 -4.98
C VAL A 56 1.45 8.14 -4.50
N TYR A 57 1.76 8.00 -3.21
CA TYR A 57 3.05 8.40 -2.67
C TYR A 57 4.23 7.69 -3.35
N LEU A 58 4.14 6.39 -3.64
CA LEU A 58 5.17 5.67 -4.36
C LEU A 58 5.23 6.03 -5.86
N LEU A 59 4.10 6.43 -6.46
CA LEU A 59 4.04 6.87 -7.85
C LEU A 59 4.73 8.22 -8.09
N THR A 60 4.85 9.08 -7.07
CA THR A 60 5.57 10.35 -7.19
C THR A 60 7.10 10.19 -7.13
N ARG A 61 7.60 9.02 -6.75
CA ARG A 61 9.04 8.72 -6.75
C ARG A 61 9.56 8.56 -8.19
N ASN A 62 10.81 8.94 -8.44
CA ASN A 62 11.34 8.99 -9.81
C ASN A 62 11.68 7.59 -10.37
N GLU A 63 11.94 6.62 -9.49
CA GLU A 63 12.33 5.26 -9.85
C GLU A 63 11.20 4.42 -10.44
N ARG A 64 11.48 3.75 -11.57
CA ARG A 64 10.50 2.92 -12.28
C ARG A 64 9.99 1.74 -11.44
N GLN A 65 10.85 1.09 -10.66
CA GLN A 65 10.46 -0.03 -9.80
C GLN A 65 9.50 0.44 -8.70
N THR A 66 9.84 1.53 -8.02
CA THR A 66 9.01 2.15 -6.97
C THR A 66 7.63 2.55 -7.50
N LYS A 67 7.56 3.09 -8.73
CA LYS A 67 6.27 3.36 -9.41
C LYS A 67 5.45 2.09 -9.65
N LEU A 68 6.06 0.97 -10.04
CA LEU A 68 5.35 -0.29 -10.23
C LEU A 68 4.74 -0.79 -8.90
N TYR A 69 5.48 -0.69 -7.80
CA TYR A 69 4.96 -1.01 -6.47
C TYR A 69 3.79 -0.10 -6.06
N GLY A 70 3.89 1.19 -6.36
CA GLY A 70 2.78 2.14 -6.17
C GLY A 70 1.53 1.76 -6.98
N LEU A 71 1.71 1.37 -8.25
CA LEU A 71 0.61 0.92 -9.11
C LEU A 71 -0.04 -0.36 -8.60
N LEU A 72 0.74 -1.32 -8.10
CA LEU A 72 0.24 -2.55 -7.50
C LEU A 72 -0.62 -2.27 -6.26
N LEU A 73 -0.22 -1.32 -5.42
CA LEU A 73 -1.01 -0.85 -4.28
C LEU A 73 -2.33 -0.22 -4.74
N MET A 74 -2.31 0.64 -5.75
CA MET A 74 -3.54 1.21 -6.32
C MET A 74 -4.49 0.12 -6.85
N PHE A 75 -3.94 -0.88 -7.56
CA PHE A 75 -4.72 -2.00 -8.08
C PHE A 75 -5.33 -2.85 -6.94
N PHE A 76 -4.54 -3.13 -5.90
CA PHE A 76 -5.01 -3.84 -4.71
C PHE A 76 -6.18 -3.11 -4.04
N SER A 77 -6.08 -1.79 -3.87
CA SER A 77 -7.18 -0.97 -3.37
C SER A 77 -8.45 -1.09 -4.22
N ALA A 78 -8.32 -1.06 -5.56
CA ALA A 78 -9.46 -1.18 -6.46
C ALA A 78 -10.14 -2.55 -6.32
N MET A 79 -9.37 -3.63 -6.28
CA MET A 79 -9.88 -4.99 -6.07
C MET A 79 -10.66 -5.13 -4.76
N TRP A 80 -10.19 -4.46 -3.70
CA TRP A 80 -10.87 -4.45 -2.42
C TRP A 80 -12.21 -3.71 -2.46
N VAL A 81 -12.25 -2.52 -3.07
CA VAL A 81 -13.50 -1.76 -3.24
C VAL A 81 -14.52 -2.53 -4.07
N ILE A 82 -14.08 -3.19 -5.15
CA ILE A 82 -14.94 -4.04 -5.98
C ILE A 82 -15.49 -5.20 -5.16
N SER A 83 -14.65 -5.88 -4.38
CA SER A 83 -15.07 -6.96 -3.49
C SER A 83 -16.15 -6.46 -2.52
N TYR A 84 -15.96 -5.28 -1.95
CA TYR A 84 -16.95 -4.68 -1.06
C TYR A 84 -18.30 -4.43 -1.76
N MET A 85 -18.29 -3.89 -2.98
CA MET A 85 -19.51 -3.66 -3.76
C MET A 85 -20.25 -4.94 -4.14
N VAL A 86 -19.52 -6.03 -4.37
CA VAL A 86 -20.10 -7.34 -4.74
C VAL A 86 -20.68 -8.07 -3.52
N TYR A 87 -19.98 -8.02 -2.39
CA TYR A 87 -20.37 -8.74 -1.18
C TYR A 87 -21.23 -7.94 -0.20
N MET A 88 -21.43 -6.64 -0.44
CA MET A 88 -22.46 -5.89 0.28
C MET A 88 -23.86 -6.34 -0.14
N PRO A 89 -24.71 -6.79 0.79
CA PRO A 89 -26.12 -7.00 0.48
C PRO A 89 -26.77 -5.65 0.13
N LYS A 90 -27.50 -5.62 -0.99
CA LYS A 90 -28.34 -4.49 -1.42
C LYS A 90 -29.49 -4.24 -0.47
#